data_AF-A0A7X6Z2Z4-F1
#
_entry.id   AF-A0A7X6Z2Z4-F1
#
_cell.length_a   1.000
_cell.length_b   1.000
_cell.length_c   1.000
_cell.angle_alpha   90.00
_cell.angle_beta   90.00
_cell.angle_gamma   90.00
#
_symmetry.space_group_name_H-M   'P 1'
#
loop_
_entity.id
_entity.type
_entity.pdbx_description
1 polymer ?
#
loop_
_entity_poly.entity_id
_entity_poly.type
_entity_poly.pdbx_seq_one_letter_code
_entity_poly.pdbx_strand_id
1 'polypeptide(L)'
;MDKKLNKKRKGFSLVELVVVMAITGILIMVMAPNYKGFIEQAKTVGVRSDAKTLQTMISLVEVNGELPEGTKVSDLITKAEGQTSSEWVNLKNFINELSGESLTLKDALVKDLDSYVEKGTAPTPDNP
;
A
#
# COMPACT_ATOMS: atom_id res chain seq x y z
N MET A 1 -8.39 20.31 62.66
CA MET A 1 -9.16 19.05 62.56
C MET A 1 -9.28 18.71 61.09
N ASP A 2 -8.33 17.94 60.56
CA ASP A 2 -8.26 17.63 59.12
C ASP A 2 -9.17 16.45 58.77
N LYS A 3 -10.28 16.77 58.11
CA LYS A 3 -11.29 15.81 57.66
C LYS A 3 -10.72 15.08 56.44
N LYS A 4 -10.08 13.92 56.65
CA LYS A 4 -9.58 13.06 55.57
C LYS A 4 -10.75 12.57 54.70
N LEU A 5 -10.88 13.15 53.52
CA LEU A 5 -11.82 12.72 52.47
C LEU A 5 -11.36 11.38 51.90
N ASN A 6 -11.93 10.29 52.40
CA ASN A 6 -11.68 8.95 51.88
C ASN A 6 -12.36 8.82 50.50
N LYS A 7 -11.68 9.23 49.42
CA LYS A 7 -12.14 9.04 48.03
C LYS A 7 -12.19 7.53 47.75
N LYS A 8 -13.39 6.94 47.82
CA LYS A 8 -13.63 5.56 47.36
C LYS A 8 -13.17 5.45 45.91
N ARG A 9 -12.08 4.72 45.67
CA ARG A 9 -11.66 4.32 44.33
C ARG A 9 -12.71 3.35 43.79
N LYS A 10 -13.62 3.84 42.97
CA LYS A 10 -14.50 3.00 42.15
C LYS A 10 -13.65 2.42 41.03
N GLY A 11 -13.08 1.24 41.26
CA GLY A 11 -12.43 0.45 40.22
C GLY A 11 -13.46 -0.34 39.42
N PHE A 12 -13.10 -0.70 38.20
CA PHE A 12 -13.87 -1.60 37.34
C PHE A 12 -13.99 -2.99 37.99
N SER A 13 -15.15 -3.63 37.91
CA SER A 13 -15.36 -4.99 38.39
C SER A 13 -14.74 -6.01 37.43
N LEU A 14 -14.19 -7.11 37.96
CA LEU A 14 -13.72 -8.23 37.13
C LEU A 14 -14.86 -8.79 36.27
N VAL A 15 -16.09 -8.79 36.79
CA VAL A 15 -17.27 -9.24 36.06
C VAL A 15 -17.57 -8.32 34.86
N GLU A 16 -17.42 -7.01 35.04
CA GLU A 16 -17.62 -6.04 33.95
C GLU A 16 -16.62 -6.28 32.82
N LEU A 17 -15.36 -6.60 33.14
CA LEU A 17 -14.34 -6.89 32.12
C LEU A 17 -14.62 -8.20 31.38
N VAL A 18 -15.04 -9.25 32.09
CA VAL A 18 -15.32 -10.57 31.50
C VAL A 18 -16.53 -10.50 30.55
N VAL A 19 -17.59 -9.78 30.93
CA VAL A 19 -18.76 -9.60 30.06
C VAL A 19 -18.40 -8.84 28.77
N VAL A 20 -17.54 -7.81 28.87
CA VAL A 20 -17.05 -7.08 27.69
C VAL A 20 -16.26 -8.01 26.76
N MET A 21 -15.32 -8.78 27.31
CA MET A 21 -14.52 -9.72 26.51
C MET A 21 -15.39 -10.77 25.82
N ALA A 22 -16.42 -11.27 26.50
CA ALA A 22 -17.39 -12.21 25.95
C ALA A 22 -18.13 -11.63 24.74
N ILE A 23 -18.65 -10.40 24.85
CA ILE A 23 -19.34 -9.72 23.74
C ILE A 23 -18.36 -9.40 22.60
N THR A 24 -17.16 -8.91 22.89
CA THR A 24 -16.15 -8.61 21.84
C THR A 24 -15.73 -9.87 21.08
N GLY A 25 -15.65 -11.03 21.76
CA GLY A 25 -15.34 -12.30 21.12
C GLY A 25 -16.40 -12.69 20.08
N ILE A 26 -17.69 -12.51 20.41
CA ILE A 26 -18.80 -12.77 19.48
C ILE A 26 -18.73 -11.84 18.26
N LEU A 27 -18.47 -10.54 18.48
CA LEU A 27 -18.36 -9.57 17.39
C LEU A 27 -17.20 -9.90 16.43
N ILE A 28 -16.02 -10.20 16.97
CA ILE A 28 -14.84 -10.58 16.17
C ILE A 28 -15.12 -11.84 15.36
N MET A 29 -15.77 -12.84 15.96
CA MET A 29 -16.12 -14.10 15.28
C MET A 29 -16.99 -13.89 14.05
N VAL A 30 -17.96 -12.98 14.12
CA VAL A 30 -18.84 -12.63 13.00
C VAL A 30 -18.15 -11.71 11.98
N MET A 31 -17.26 -10.83 12.43
CA MET A 31 -16.57 -9.86 11.56
C MET A 31 -15.38 -10.44 10.77
N ALA A 32 -14.68 -11.44 11.31
CA ALA A 32 -13.46 -12.00 10.73
C ALA A 32 -13.53 -12.39 9.24
N PRO A 33 -14.58 -13.06 8.70
CA PRO A 33 -14.58 -13.49 7.30
C PRO A 33 -14.59 -12.31 6.31
N ASN A 34 -15.30 -11.22 6.62
CA ASN A 34 -15.42 -10.08 5.72
C ASN A 34 -14.13 -9.25 5.64
N TYR A 35 -13.33 -9.24 6.70
CA TYR A 35 -12.11 -8.43 6.79
C TYR A 35 -11.06 -8.79 5.72
N LYS A 36 -10.91 -10.07 5.38
CA LYS A 36 -9.94 -10.52 4.36
C LYS A 36 -10.26 -9.98 2.97
N GLY A 37 -11.52 -10.07 2.54
CA GLY A 37 -11.95 -9.59 1.22
C GLY A 37 -11.77 -8.07 1.07
N PHE A 38 -12.00 -7.30 2.13
CA PHE A 38 -11.74 -5.85 2.12
C PHE A 38 -10.25 -5.52 1.98
N ILE A 39 -9.36 -6.26 2.65
CA ILE A 39 -7.92 -6.07 2.49
C ILE A 39 -7.47 -6.38 1.07
N GLU A 40 -7.95 -7.48 0.48
CA GLU A 40 -7.59 -7.90 -0.88
C GLU A 40 -8.08 -6.90 -1.93
N GLN A 41 -9.30 -6.38 -1.78
CA GLN A 41 -9.81 -5.29 -2.62
C GLN A 41 -8.98 -4.01 -2.44
N ALA A 42 -8.64 -3.64 -1.21
CA ALA A 42 -7.81 -2.45 -0.95
C ALA A 42 -6.42 -2.57 -1.58
N LYS A 43 -5.80 -3.76 -1.52
CA LYS A 43 -4.54 -4.07 -2.20
C LYS A 43 -4.66 -3.93 -3.72
N THR A 44 -5.69 -4.55 -4.31
CA THR A 44 -5.95 -4.50 -5.76
C THR A 44 -6.14 -3.06 -6.25
N VAL A 45 -6.92 -2.27 -5.50
CA VAL A 45 -7.14 -0.85 -5.80
C VAL A 45 -5.85 -0.03 -5.64
N GLY A 46 -5.04 -0.32 -4.61
CA GLY A 46 -3.74 0.32 -4.39
C GLY A 46 -2.80 0.10 -5.57
N VAL A 47 -2.58 -1.17 -5.95
CA VAL A 47 -1.75 -1.54 -7.10
C VAL A 47 -2.25 -0.88 -8.38
N ARG A 48 -3.56 -0.91 -8.63
CA ARG A 48 -4.16 -0.27 -9.80
C ARG A 48 -3.87 1.23 -9.85
N SER A 49 -4.00 1.91 -8.72
CA SER A 49 -3.73 3.35 -8.59
C SER A 49 -2.25 3.66 -8.83
N ASP A 50 -1.36 2.87 -8.26
CA ASP A 50 0.07 3.05 -8.40
C ASP A 50 0.54 2.78 -9.83
N ALA A 51 0.06 1.70 -10.46
CA ALA A 51 0.36 1.39 -11.85
C ALA A 51 -0.12 2.50 -12.80
N LYS A 52 -1.30 3.09 -12.55
CA LYS A 52 -1.83 4.20 -13.35
C LYS A 52 -1.01 5.48 -13.17
N THR A 53 -0.56 5.73 -11.94
CA THR A 53 0.33 6.86 -11.63
C THR A 53 1.68 6.68 -12.33
N LEU A 54 2.26 5.47 -12.28
CA LEU A 54 3.48 5.12 -13.02
C LEU A 54 3.31 5.35 -14.52
N GLN A 55 2.25 4.82 -15.13
CA GLN A 55 1.96 4.99 -16.55
C GLN A 55 1.96 6.48 -16.91
N THR A 56 1.26 7.31 -16.13
CA THR A 56 1.17 8.75 -16.37
C THR A 56 2.55 9.42 -16.28
N MET A 57 3.32 9.12 -15.23
CA MET A 57 4.65 9.71 -15.04
C MET A 57 5.65 9.23 -16.12
N ILE A 58 5.54 7.98 -16.55
CA ILE A 58 6.38 7.38 -17.58
C ILE A 58 6.09 8.03 -18.93
N SER A 59 4.82 8.21 -19.31
CA SER A 59 4.46 8.89 -20.55
C SER A 59 5.00 10.33 -20.58
N LEU A 60 5.05 11.03 -19.44
CA LEU A 60 5.64 12.37 -19.37
C LEU A 60 7.16 12.36 -19.64
N VAL A 61 7.89 11.37 -19.13
CA VAL A 61 9.34 11.28 -19.39
C VAL A 61 9.65 10.70 -20.78
N GLU A 62 8.78 9.86 -21.32
CA GLU A 62 8.94 9.24 -22.65
C GLU A 62 8.73 10.24 -23.79
N VAL A 63 7.91 11.28 -23.58
CA VAL A 63 7.83 12.44 -24.51
C VAL A 63 9.21 13.08 -24.75
N ASN A 64 10.11 12.97 -23.78
CA ASN A 64 11.46 13.54 -23.84
C ASN A 64 12.53 12.51 -24.29
N GLY A 65 12.17 11.26 -24.58
CA GLY A 65 13.09 10.24 -25.11
C GLY A 65 12.50 8.82 -25.15
N GLU A 66 12.85 8.03 -26.15
CA GLU A 66 12.33 6.67 -26.33
C GLU A 66 12.85 5.70 -25.25
N LEU A 67 11.95 4.85 -24.74
CA LEU A 67 12.29 3.75 -23.84
C LEU A 67 12.37 2.43 -24.62
N PRO A 68 13.48 1.67 -24.53
CA PRO A 68 13.55 0.33 -25.12
C PRO A 68 12.45 -0.59 -24.58
N GLU A 69 11.89 -1.45 -25.44
CA GLU A 69 10.78 -2.38 -25.11
C GLU A 69 11.07 -3.39 -23.96
N GLY A 70 12.31 -3.48 -23.50
CA GLY A 70 12.74 -4.31 -22.37
C GLY A 70 13.00 -3.55 -21.07
N THR A 71 12.69 -2.25 -21.01
CA THR A 71 12.95 -1.44 -19.81
C THR A 71 12.03 -1.88 -18.67
N LYS A 72 12.61 -2.29 -17.54
CA LYS A 72 11.87 -2.50 -16.30
C LYS A 72 11.62 -1.17 -15.59
N VAL A 73 10.58 -1.11 -14.76
CA VAL A 73 10.31 0.08 -13.93
C VAL A 73 11.49 0.37 -13.00
N SER A 74 12.18 -0.64 -12.48
CA SER A 74 13.41 -0.49 -11.69
C SER A 74 14.50 0.27 -12.42
N ASP A 75 14.64 0.04 -13.73
CA ASP A 75 15.72 0.62 -14.55
C ASP A 75 15.54 2.13 -14.73
N LEU A 76 14.31 2.62 -14.54
CA LEU A 76 13.98 4.04 -14.58
C LEU A 76 14.60 4.81 -13.40
N ILE A 77 14.84 4.14 -12.26
CA ILE A 77 15.56 4.74 -11.13
C ILE A 77 16.98 5.11 -11.55
N THR A 78 17.67 4.18 -12.22
CA THR A 78 19.04 4.38 -12.72
C THR A 78 19.07 5.39 -13.86
N LYS A 79 18.11 5.35 -14.80
CA LYS A 79 18.00 6.38 -15.86
C LYS A 79 17.73 7.78 -15.31
N ALA A 80 17.06 7.88 -14.16
CA ALA A 80 16.84 9.14 -13.45
C ALA A 80 18.09 9.64 -12.72
N GLU A 81 19.16 8.85 -12.59
CA GLU A 81 20.40 9.30 -11.96
C GLU A 81 21.10 10.33 -12.86
N GLY A 82 21.19 11.57 -12.38
CA GLY A 82 21.76 12.69 -13.13
C GLY A 82 20.75 13.52 -13.92
N GLN A 83 19.46 13.11 -13.93
CA GLN A 83 18.39 13.94 -14.46
C GLN A 83 18.00 15.03 -13.45
N THR A 84 17.86 16.26 -13.92
CA THR A 84 17.44 17.41 -13.09
C THR A 84 16.00 17.83 -13.33
N SER A 85 15.37 17.34 -14.41
CA SER A 85 13.97 17.60 -14.72
C SER A 85 13.05 17.05 -13.63
N SER A 86 12.06 17.84 -13.23
CA SER A 86 11.10 17.50 -12.18
C SER A 86 10.37 16.17 -12.44
N GLU A 87 10.09 15.85 -13.70
CA GLU A 87 9.44 14.60 -14.13
C GLU A 87 10.24 13.37 -13.71
N TRP A 88 11.54 13.33 -14.03
CA TRP A 88 12.44 12.23 -13.68
C TRP A 88 12.65 12.12 -12.16
N VAL A 89 12.77 13.25 -11.47
CA VAL A 89 12.91 13.28 -10.01
C VAL A 89 11.65 12.73 -9.33
N ASN A 90 10.47 13.17 -9.78
CA ASN A 90 9.19 12.71 -9.24
C ASN A 90 8.95 11.23 -9.51
N LEU A 91 9.26 10.77 -10.73
CA LEU A 91 9.18 9.35 -11.09
C LEU A 91 10.11 8.50 -10.21
N LYS A 92 11.37 8.91 -10.01
CA LYS A 92 12.32 8.22 -9.14
C LYS A 92 11.80 8.12 -7.70
N ASN A 93 11.31 9.22 -7.14
CA ASN A 93 10.78 9.25 -5.78
C ASN A 93 9.57 8.34 -5.65
N PHE A 94 8.64 8.42 -6.60
CA PHE A 94 7.44 7.58 -6.62
C PHE A 94 7.79 6.09 -6.67
N ILE A 95 8.69 5.67 -7.56
CA ILE A 95 9.13 4.27 -7.65
C ILE A 95 9.76 3.82 -6.32
N ASN A 96 10.54 4.67 -5.64
CA ASN A 96 11.13 4.34 -4.35
C ASN A 96 10.10 4.22 -3.22
N GLU A 97 9.01 4.99 -3.29
CA GLU A 97 7.92 4.99 -2.30
C GLU A 97 6.89 3.86 -2.49
N LEU A 98 6.92 3.15 -3.63
CA LEU A 98 6.12 1.94 -3.83
C LEU A 98 6.27 0.99 -2.64
N SER A 99 5.14 0.49 -2.14
CA SER A 99 5.09 -0.36 -0.96
C SER A 99 4.04 -1.45 -1.10
N GLY A 100 4.08 -2.45 -0.21
CA GLY A 100 3.15 -3.58 -0.27
C GLY A 100 3.26 -4.38 -1.57
N GLU A 101 2.14 -4.75 -2.17
CA GLU A 101 2.10 -5.51 -3.43
C GLU A 101 2.56 -4.67 -4.63
N SER A 102 2.53 -3.34 -4.55
CA SER A 102 3.03 -2.46 -5.60
C SER A 102 4.56 -2.53 -5.77
N LEU A 103 5.29 -3.14 -4.83
CA LEU A 103 6.74 -3.34 -4.95
C LEU A 103 7.12 -4.18 -6.18
N THR A 104 6.28 -5.15 -6.56
CA THR A 104 6.56 -6.02 -7.70
C THR A 104 6.38 -5.32 -9.03
N LEU A 105 5.75 -4.14 -9.05
CA LEU A 105 5.73 -3.26 -10.22
C LEU A 105 7.14 -2.80 -10.61
N LYS A 106 8.12 -2.83 -9.70
CA LYS A 106 9.53 -2.52 -10.02
C LYS A 106 10.11 -3.50 -11.04
N ASP A 107 9.69 -4.77 -10.97
CA ASP A 107 10.16 -5.82 -11.87
C ASP A 107 9.35 -5.89 -13.17
N ALA A 108 8.21 -5.17 -13.25
CA ALA A 108 7.38 -5.09 -14.43
C ALA A 108 8.12 -4.41 -15.59
N LEU A 109 7.88 -4.90 -16.80
CA LEU A 109 8.23 -4.14 -18.01
C LEU A 109 7.29 -2.94 -18.13
N VAL A 110 7.85 -1.80 -18.53
CA VAL A 110 7.11 -0.55 -18.69
C VAL A 110 5.92 -0.72 -19.66
N LYS A 111 6.12 -1.46 -20.75
CA LYS A 111 5.06 -1.74 -21.74
C LYS A 111 3.87 -2.54 -21.20
N ASP A 112 4.07 -3.28 -20.11
CA ASP A 112 3.04 -4.16 -19.54
C ASP A 112 2.23 -3.47 -18.43
N LEU A 113 2.56 -2.22 -18.08
CA LEU A 113 1.87 -1.43 -17.05
C LEU A 113 0.36 -1.35 -17.29
N ASP A 114 -0.07 -1.21 -18.54
CA ASP A 114 -1.49 -1.13 -18.92
C ASP A 114 -2.27 -2.38 -18.48
N SER A 115 -1.66 -3.55 -18.63
CA SER A 115 -2.24 -4.82 -18.18
C SER A 115 -2.43 -4.84 -16.66
N TYR A 116 -1.49 -4.25 -15.89
CA TYR A 116 -1.60 -4.20 -14.43
C TYR A 116 -2.60 -3.15 -13.95
N VAL A 117 -2.81 -2.06 -14.71
CA VAL A 117 -3.89 -1.09 -14.47
C VAL A 117 -5.27 -1.72 -14.70
N GLU A 118 -5.42 -2.61 -15.69
CA GLU A 118 -6.68 -3.29 -15.95
C GLU A 118 -6.95 -4.42 -14.96
N LYS A 119 -5.95 -5.26 -14.68
CA LYS A 119 -6.08 -6.42 -13.80
C LYS A 119 -6.12 -6.03 -12.32
N GLY A 120 -5.52 -4.90 -11.96
CA GLY A 120 -5.37 -4.46 -10.56
C GLY A 120 -4.44 -5.34 -9.73
N THR A 121 -3.70 -6.23 -10.37
CA THR A 121 -2.74 -7.13 -9.73
C THR A 121 -1.37 -6.83 -10.31
N ALA A 122 -0.36 -6.68 -9.48
CA ALA A 122 1.01 -6.45 -9.92
C ALA A 122 1.61 -7.78 -10.42
N PRO A 123 2.76 -7.78 -11.12
CA PRO A 123 3.45 -9.03 -11.41
C PRO A 123 3.57 -9.84 -10.13
N THR A 124 3.21 -11.12 -10.17
CA THR A 124 3.63 -12.00 -9.09
C THR A 124 5.15 -12.07 -9.16
N PRO A 125 5.88 -12.07 -8.02
CA PRO A 125 7.27 -12.43 -8.05
C PRO A 125 7.33 -13.83 -8.66
N ASP A 126 7.75 -13.94 -9.92
CA ASP A 126 8.10 -15.23 -10.48
C ASP A 126 9.26 -15.72 -9.60
N ASN A 127 8.94 -16.72 -8.80
CA ASN A 127 9.91 -17.44 -8.02
C ASN A 127 10.97 -17.97 -9.00
N PRO A 128 12.29 -17.78 -8.76
CA PRO A 128 13.27 -18.62 -9.42
C PRO A 128 13.02 -20.10 -9.07
#